data_AF-M4BGC0-F1
#
_entry.id   AF-M4BGC0-F1
#
_cell.length_a   1.000
_cell.length_b   1.000
_cell.length_c   1.000
_cell.angle_alpha   90.00
_cell.angle_beta   90.00
_cell.angle_gamma   90.00
#
_symmetry.space_group_name_H-M   'P 1'
#
loop_
_entity.id
_entity.type
_entity.pdbx_description
1 polymer ?
#
loop_
_entity_poly.entity_id
_entity_poly.type
_entity_poly.pdbx_seq_one_letter_code
_entity_poly.pdbx_strand_id
1 'polypeptide(L)'
;MLFIILLLWNRTVCIAHNHSRLSPLSKNLLDDRALLKPLAADATTGVDQEDDARGHSAFLGNLGRVATILAAKGYLLQQPRPETAFKVLRIGKNQDKLPADERLKIWIEYARNYKKSNDEEGWYKPEKVFILLVKTHPVNDVLDWFKAVGLREDADKLRDVLSKDDFPPLRKSMNQRWLDSRTRPEKVFTLLGVGNKPILLDPNVSHWILYCGQFRQKYGDDAVSVKEIVRCMQGTENVHKSLVYGAYLQLIGHRYPTLRLLTNNMRDALYERLVEVENMSPLLAYRFLRWQVGTDVLKLPRSDRRFRAMKDYTLKYASRIDRHEEAIAEYVFEHLTPAKIFNYLKVISTART
;
A
#
# COMPACT_ATOMS: atom_id res chain seq x y z
N MET A 1 34.66 5.56 4.42
CA MET A 1 33.70 4.52 4.85
C MET A 1 32.68 5.18 5.77
N LEU A 2 31.51 5.47 5.18
CA LEU A 2 30.21 5.84 5.75
C LEU A 2 30.09 7.08 6.68
N PHE A 3 29.88 8.19 5.97
CA PHE A 3 29.29 9.49 6.27
C PHE A 3 28.31 9.60 7.44
N ILE A 4 28.57 10.63 8.26
CA ILE A 4 27.62 11.36 9.10
C ILE A 4 27.57 12.81 8.54
N ILE A 5 26.44 13.50 8.78
CA ILE A 5 26.24 14.97 8.74
C ILE A 5 25.78 15.45 7.33
N LEU A 6 24.68 16.20 7.08
CA LEU A 6 24.03 17.32 7.78
C LEU A 6 22.58 17.54 7.25
N LEU A 7 21.65 17.83 8.16
CA LEU A 7 20.38 18.51 7.90
C LEU A 7 20.57 20.01 8.19
N LEU A 8 20.46 20.88 7.20
CA LEU A 8 20.19 22.32 7.34
C LEU A 8 19.20 22.70 6.23
N TRP A 9 17.95 22.98 6.59
CA TRP A 9 17.41 24.34 6.72
C TRP A 9 17.37 25.08 5.37
N ASN A 10 16.16 25.25 4.81
CA ASN A 10 15.84 26.51 4.16
C ASN A 10 14.41 26.95 4.45
N ARG A 11 14.32 28.12 5.08
CA ARG A 11 13.13 28.93 5.31
C ARG A 11 13.10 29.93 4.16
N THR A 12 12.03 29.96 3.37
CA THR A 12 11.64 31.14 2.58
C THR A 12 10.12 31.12 2.48
N VAL A 13 9.46 31.95 3.29
CA VAL A 13 8.88 33.25 2.91
C VAL A 13 7.64 33.07 2.02
N CYS A 14 6.48 33.31 2.64
CA CYS A 14 5.22 33.56 1.98
C CYS A 14 5.35 34.73 1.02
N ILE A 15 4.99 34.54 -0.25
CA ILE A 15 4.54 35.61 -1.13
C ILE A 15 3.19 35.19 -1.68
N ALA A 16 2.15 35.86 -1.19
CA ALA A 16 0.85 35.88 -1.82
C ALA A 16 0.96 36.67 -3.12
N HIS A 17 0.46 36.13 -4.24
CA HIS A 17 -0.08 36.92 -5.35
C HIS A 17 -1.33 36.21 -5.89
N ASN A 18 -2.47 36.83 -5.61
CA ASN A 18 -3.70 36.67 -6.38
C ASN A 18 -3.42 37.07 -7.83
N HIS A 19 -4.02 36.35 -8.78
CA HIS A 19 -4.78 36.97 -9.88
C HIS A 19 -5.68 35.93 -10.57
N SER A 20 -6.98 36.20 -10.48
CA SER A 20 -7.96 36.22 -11.58
C SER A 20 -8.34 34.93 -12.28
N ARG A 21 -9.54 34.45 -11.89
CA ARG A 21 -10.73 34.19 -12.75
C ARG A 21 -10.47 34.02 -14.25
N LEU A 22 -10.82 32.84 -14.78
CA LEU A 22 -11.62 32.72 -16.01
C LEU A 22 -12.53 31.46 -15.94
N SER A 23 -13.74 31.65 -16.45
CA SER A 23 -14.96 30.85 -16.36
C SER A 23 -14.93 29.47 -17.04
N PRO A 24 -15.91 28.58 -16.75
CA PRO A 24 -16.02 27.27 -17.37
C PRO A 24 -16.79 27.34 -18.70
N LEU A 25 -16.11 27.04 -19.81
CA LEU A 25 -16.73 26.58 -21.06
C LEU A 25 -16.49 25.07 -21.15
N SER A 26 -17.51 24.24 -20.95
CA SER A 26 -18.49 23.81 -21.95
C SER A 26 -17.98 22.66 -22.83
N LYS A 27 -18.89 21.69 -23.00
CA LYS A 27 -19.00 20.71 -24.10
C LYS A 27 -18.30 19.37 -23.92
N ASN A 28 -19.10 18.43 -23.42
CA ASN A 28 -19.49 17.23 -24.17
C ASN A 28 -18.99 17.23 -25.62
N LEU A 29 -18.08 16.32 -25.92
CA LEU A 29 -17.75 15.91 -27.28
C LEU A 29 -17.05 14.57 -27.18
N LEU A 30 -17.80 13.52 -27.50
CA LEU A 30 -17.44 12.49 -28.48
C LEU A 30 -18.45 11.34 -28.33
N ASP A 31 -19.63 11.67 -28.84
CA ASP A 31 -20.48 10.73 -29.54
C ASP A 31 -19.70 10.28 -30.78
N ASP A 32 -19.51 8.97 -30.95
CA ASP A 32 -19.15 8.35 -32.22
C ASP A 32 -19.60 6.88 -32.16
N ARG A 33 -20.92 6.71 -32.30
CA ARG A 33 -21.52 5.50 -32.84
C ARG A 33 -21.49 5.60 -34.37
N ALA A 34 -20.60 4.85 -34.99
CA ALA A 34 -20.89 4.01 -36.16
C ALA A 34 -19.57 3.48 -36.72
N LEU A 35 -19.49 2.16 -36.88
CA LEU A 35 -19.04 1.45 -38.08
C LEU A 35 -18.56 0.07 -37.65
N LEU A 36 -19.42 -0.92 -37.91
CA LEU A 36 -19.16 -2.29 -38.37
C LEU A 36 -20.40 -3.14 -38.08
N LYS A 37 -21.34 -3.15 -39.04
CA LYS A 37 -22.18 -4.33 -39.33
C LYS A 37 -21.33 -5.27 -40.20
N PRO A 38 -21.51 -6.60 -40.11
CA PRO A 38 -22.34 -7.23 -41.15
C PRO A 38 -23.23 -8.40 -40.71
N LEU A 39 -24.30 -8.53 -41.50
CA LEU A 39 -25.10 -9.70 -41.92
C LEU A 39 -25.76 -10.61 -40.88
N ALA A 40 -27.09 -10.47 -40.83
CA ALA A 40 -28.01 -11.57 -40.55
C ALA A 40 -28.16 -12.46 -41.79
N ALA A 41 -28.29 -13.77 -41.56
CA ALA A 41 -28.94 -14.70 -42.47
C ALA A 41 -29.80 -15.63 -41.61
N ASP A 42 -31.12 -15.48 -41.74
CA ASP A 42 -32.11 -16.47 -41.33
C ASP A 42 -32.18 -17.57 -42.40
N ALA A 43 -32.22 -18.83 -41.97
CA ALA A 43 -33.18 -19.82 -42.47
C ALA A 43 -33.19 -21.04 -41.54
N THR A 44 -34.40 -21.41 -41.15
CA THR A 44 -34.81 -22.51 -40.28
C THR A 44 -34.65 -23.90 -40.91
N THR A 45 -34.38 -24.90 -40.07
CA THR A 45 -35.12 -26.19 -40.00
C THR A 45 -34.54 -27.00 -38.83
N GLY A 46 -35.40 -27.45 -37.92
CA GLY A 46 -35.03 -28.30 -36.80
C GLY A 46 -35.09 -29.78 -37.17
N VAL A 47 -34.13 -30.55 -36.67
CA VAL A 47 -34.24 -31.96 -36.27
C VAL A 47 -33.15 -32.19 -35.21
N ASP A 48 -33.51 -32.96 -34.18
CA ASP A 48 -32.77 -33.25 -32.95
C ASP A 48 -31.31 -33.71 -33.15
N GLN A 49 -30.36 -33.05 -32.48
CA GLN A 49 -29.00 -33.58 -32.28
C GLN A 49 -28.31 -32.93 -31.06
N GLU A 50 -28.78 -33.28 -29.86
CA GLU A 50 -28.06 -33.04 -28.61
C GLU A 50 -26.98 -34.14 -28.43
N ASP A 51 -25.80 -33.96 -29.04
CA ASP A 51 -24.50 -34.33 -28.41
C ASP A 51 -23.25 -33.88 -29.18
N ASP A 52 -23.33 -33.44 -30.45
CA ASP A 52 -22.16 -33.02 -31.25
C ASP A 52 -21.81 -31.52 -31.18
N ALA A 53 -22.62 -30.71 -30.49
CA ALA A 53 -22.46 -29.25 -30.44
C ALA A 53 -21.29 -28.77 -29.56
N ARG A 54 -20.78 -29.60 -28.64
CA ARG A 54 -19.68 -29.20 -27.74
C ARG A 54 -18.31 -29.19 -28.41
N GLY A 55 -18.07 -30.04 -29.41
CA GLY A 55 -16.80 -30.10 -30.16
C GLY A 55 -16.66 -28.97 -31.19
N HIS A 56 -17.73 -28.68 -31.93
CA HIS A 56 -17.73 -27.68 -33.00
C HIS A 56 -17.64 -26.23 -32.47
N SER A 57 -18.28 -25.94 -31.33
CA SER A 57 -18.20 -24.64 -30.66
C SER A 57 -16.78 -24.31 -30.19
N ALA A 58 -16.08 -25.30 -29.62
CA ALA A 58 -14.69 -25.14 -29.16
C ALA A 58 -13.71 -24.91 -30.33
N PHE A 59 -13.92 -25.60 -31.45
CA PHE A 59 -13.09 -25.46 -32.65
C PHE A 59 -13.27 -24.09 -33.33
N LEU A 60 -14.51 -23.63 -33.49
CA LEU A 60 -14.82 -22.30 -34.05
C LEU A 60 -14.33 -21.17 -33.13
N GLY A 61 -14.45 -21.35 -31.81
CA GLY A 61 -13.88 -20.42 -30.83
C GLY A 61 -12.35 -20.29 -30.94
N ASN A 62 -11.64 -21.40 -31.20
CA ASN A 62 -10.19 -21.39 -31.39
C ASN A 62 -9.77 -20.69 -32.70
N LEU A 63 -10.48 -20.91 -33.80
CA LEU A 63 -10.20 -20.24 -35.08
C LEU A 63 -10.36 -18.72 -34.98
N GLY A 64 -11.43 -18.24 -34.34
CA GLY A 64 -11.64 -16.81 -34.10
C GLY A 64 -10.55 -16.19 -33.22
N ARG A 65 -10.06 -16.94 -32.22
CA ARG A 65 -8.95 -16.51 -31.35
C ARG A 65 -7.63 -16.38 -32.12
N VAL A 66 -7.31 -17.34 -32.99
CA VAL A 66 -6.10 -17.31 -33.84
C VAL A 66 -6.12 -16.11 -34.79
N ALA A 67 -7.25 -15.86 -35.47
CA ALA A 67 -7.39 -14.70 -36.35
C ALA A 67 -7.18 -13.37 -35.62
N THR A 68 -7.70 -13.26 -34.39
CA THR A 68 -7.54 -12.07 -33.53
C THR A 68 -6.07 -11.84 -33.14
N ILE A 69 -5.34 -12.91 -32.81
CA ILE A 69 -3.91 -12.85 -32.47
C ILE A 69 -3.08 -12.37 -33.67
N LEU A 70 -3.37 -12.88 -34.87
CA LEU A 70 -2.67 -12.47 -36.10
C LEU A 70 -2.94 -11.01 -36.45
N ALA A 71 -4.19 -10.56 -36.34
CA ALA A 71 -4.54 -9.16 -36.56
C ALA A 71 -3.82 -8.22 -35.57
N ALA A 72 -3.73 -8.61 -34.29
CA ALA A 72 -2.99 -7.86 -33.28
C ALA A 72 -1.50 -7.74 -33.64
N LYS A 73 -0.85 -8.85 -34.01
CA LYS A 73 0.56 -8.84 -34.44
C LYS A 73 0.77 -7.96 -35.67
N GLY A 74 -0.10 -8.07 -36.67
CA GLY A 74 -0.04 -7.26 -37.89
C GLY A 74 -0.14 -5.76 -37.63
N TYR A 75 -1.04 -5.33 -36.73
CA TYR A 75 -1.15 -3.93 -36.36
C TYR A 75 0.10 -3.39 -35.63
N LEU A 76 0.69 -4.20 -34.75
CA LEU A 76 1.88 -3.80 -33.98
C LEU A 76 3.15 -3.64 -34.83
N LEU A 77 3.22 -4.30 -36.00
CA LEU A 77 4.30 -4.08 -36.97
C LEU A 77 4.36 -2.65 -37.51
N GLN A 78 3.24 -1.91 -37.45
CA GLN A 78 3.18 -0.49 -37.83
C GLN A 78 3.84 0.44 -36.79
N GLN A 79 4.38 -0.13 -35.71
CA GLN A 79 5.01 0.56 -34.59
C GLN A 79 4.20 1.72 -33.96
N PRO A 80 2.88 1.55 -33.70
CA PRO A 80 2.07 2.56 -33.02
C PRO A 80 2.55 2.80 -31.58
N ARG A 81 2.42 4.03 -31.04
CA ARG A 81 2.77 4.26 -29.63
C ARG A 81 2.10 3.23 -28.71
N PRO A 82 2.79 2.64 -27.70
CA PRO A 82 2.23 1.56 -26.90
C PRO A 82 0.90 1.91 -26.22
N GLU A 83 0.66 3.16 -25.78
CA GLU A 83 -0.64 3.58 -25.26
C GLU A 83 -1.76 3.53 -26.29
N THR A 84 -1.45 3.90 -27.53
CA THR A 84 -2.39 3.83 -28.65
C THR A 84 -2.69 2.38 -28.97
N ALA A 85 -1.65 1.55 -29.05
CA ALA A 85 -1.78 0.13 -29.28
C ALA A 85 -2.63 -0.56 -28.21
N PHE A 86 -2.43 -0.22 -26.94
CA PHE A 86 -3.20 -0.76 -25.83
C PHE A 86 -4.71 -0.53 -26.01
N LYS A 87 -5.08 0.69 -26.44
CA LYS A 87 -6.48 1.07 -26.68
C LYS A 87 -7.06 0.36 -27.90
N VAL A 88 -6.33 0.30 -29.00
CA VAL A 88 -6.78 -0.30 -30.28
C VAL A 88 -6.95 -1.82 -30.15
N LEU A 89 -6.03 -2.48 -29.45
CA LEU A 89 -6.12 -3.91 -29.15
C LEU A 89 -7.24 -4.25 -28.16
N ARG A 90 -7.90 -3.23 -27.59
CA ARG A 90 -9.01 -3.36 -26.64
C ARG A 90 -8.65 -4.25 -25.44
N ILE A 91 -7.40 -4.14 -24.97
CA ILE A 91 -6.88 -4.90 -23.83
C ILE A 91 -7.73 -4.61 -22.61
N GLY A 92 -8.29 -5.66 -22.00
CA GLY A 92 -9.19 -5.54 -20.86
C GLY A 92 -10.63 -5.14 -21.14
N LYS A 93 -11.06 -5.09 -22.41
CA LYS A 93 -12.49 -4.90 -22.74
C LYS A 93 -13.26 -6.22 -22.84
N ASN A 94 -12.59 -7.36 -22.78
CA ASN A 94 -13.23 -8.67 -22.72
C ASN A 94 -13.29 -9.13 -21.26
N GLN A 95 -14.21 -10.03 -20.91
CA GLN A 95 -14.30 -10.64 -19.57
C GLN A 95 -13.16 -11.62 -19.26
N ASP A 96 -12.16 -11.74 -20.14
CA ASP A 96 -11.00 -12.60 -19.96
C ASP A 96 -10.17 -12.10 -18.76
N LYS A 97 -9.80 -13.00 -17.85
CA LYS A 97 -8.88 -12.66 -16.76
C LYS A 97 -7.53 -12.24 -17.34
N LEU A 98 -6.89 -11.23 -16.75
CA LEU A 98 -5.57 -10.72 -17.17
C LEU A 98 -4.52 -11.79 -17.53
N PRO A 99 -4.35 -12.89 -16.76
CA PRO A 99 -3.37 -13.94 -17.11
C PRO A 99 -3.68 -14.68 -18.42
N ALA A 100 -4.95 -14.72 -18.83
CA ALA A 100 -5.43 -15.43 -20.01
C ALA A 100 -5.55 -14.54 -21.27
N ASP A 101 -5.42 -13.22 -21.12
CA ASP A 101 -5.50 -12.29 -22.27
C ASP A 101 -4.23 -12.37 -23.13
N GLU A 102 -4.31 -13.13 -24.22
CA GLU A 102 -3.20 -13.28 -25.18
C GLU A 102 -2.80 -11.96 -25.84
N ARG A 103 -3.74 -11.02 -26.00
CA ARG A 103 -3.41 -9.70 -26.58
C ARG A 103 -2.57 -8.88 -25.61
N LEU A 104 -2.82 -9.01 -24.30
CA LEU A 104 -1.99 -8.40 -23.27
C LEU A 104 -0.56 -8.93 -23.35
N LYS A 105 -0.37 -10.24 -23.49
CA LYS A 105 0.97 -10.84 -23.61
C LYS A 105 1.74 -10.29 -24.81
N ILE A 106 1.10 -10.29 -25.99
CA ILE A 106 1.69 -9.77 -27.23
C ILE A 106 2.01 -8.27 -27.10
N TRP A 107 1.11 -7.50 -26.50
CA TRP A 107 1.33 -6.07 -26.30
C TRP A 107 2.44 -5.76 -25.29
N ILE A 108 2.60 -6.56 -24.22
CA ILE A 108 3.70 -6.41 -23.27
C ILE A 108 5.04 -6.66 -23.96
N GLU A 109 5.14 -7.73 -24.75
CA GLU A 109 6.34 -8.03 -25.53
C GLU A 109 6.67 -6.89 -26.50
N TYR A 110 5.65 -6.39 -27.21
CA TYR A 110 5.78 -5.23 -28.06
C TYR A 110 6.26 -3.99 -27.31
N ALA A 111 5.65 -3.66 -26.17
CA ALA A 111 5.96 -2.48 -25.38
C ALA A 111 7.41 -2.53 -24.83
N ARG A 112 7.90 -3.71 -24.43
CA ARG A 112 9.29 -3.93 -24.00
C ARG A 112 10.29 -3.69 -25.12
N ASN A 113 9.93 -4.08 -26.34
CA ASN A 113 10.76 -3.91 -27.53
C ASN A 113 10.57 -2.56 -28.23
N TYR A 114 9.61 -1.75 -27.78
CA TYR A 114 9.31 -0.46 -28.39
C TYR A 114 10.44 0.53 -28.14
N LYS A 115 11.16 0.86 -29.21
CA LYS A 115 12.21 1.89 -29.23
C LYS A 115 11.84 2.93 -30.27
N LYS A 116 11.59 4.17 -29.83
CA LYS A 116 11.55 5.31 -30.73
C LYS A 116 12.93 5.99 -30.70
N SER A 117 13.38 6.51 -31.83
CA SER A 117 14.77 6.85 -32.17
C SER A 117 15.55 7.79 -31.23
N ASN A 118 14.97 8.31 -30.15
CA ASN A 118 15.65 9.18 -29.15
C ASN A 118 15.40 8.74 -27.69
N ASP A 119 14.81 7.56 -27.44
CA ASP A 119 14.44 7.10 -26.10
C ASP A 119 15.31 5.88 -25.71
N GLU A 120 16.53 6.14 -25.21
CA GLU A 120 17.50 5.11 -24.83
C GLU A 120 16.98 4.18 -23.72
N GLU A 121 16.09 4.68 -22.86
CA GLU A 121 15.53 3.92 -21.73
C GLU A 121 14.37 2.99 -22.16
N GLY A 122 13.82 3.19 -23.37
CA GLY A 122 12.66 2.46 -23.87
C GLY A 122 11.35 2.90 -23.20
N TRP A 123 10.22 2.60 -23.86
CA TRP A 123 8.93 3.05 -23.34
C TRP A 123 8.48 2.30 -22.08
N TYR A 124 8.82 1.01 -21.99
CA TYR A 124 8.31 0.09 -20.98
C TYR A 124 8.78 0.43 -19.58
N LYS A 125 7.82 0.81 -18.73
CA LYS A 125 8.02 0.93 -17.28
C LYS A 125 6.83 0.28 -16.55
N PRO A 126 7.04 -0.51 -15.48
CA PRO A 126 5.96 -1.20 -14.77
C PRO A 126 4.81 -0.28 -14.34
N GLU A 127 5.12 0.94 -13.89
CA GLU A 127 4.13 1.94 -13.48
C GLU A 127 3.26 2.44 -14.64
N LYS A 128 3.81 2.56 -15.86
CA LYS A 128 3.03 2.95 -17.05
C LYS A 128 2.05 1.85 -17.43
N VAL A 129 2.53 0.60 -17.44
CA VAL A 129 1.69 -0.59 -17.71
C VAL A 129 0.58 -0.68 -16.66
N PHE A 130 0.94 -0.53 -15.39
CA PHE A 130 0.01 -0.52 -14.28
C PHE A 130 -1.09 0.55 -14.46
N ILE A 131 -0.72 1.81 -14.78
CA ILE A 131 -1.66 2.91 -15.02
C ILE A 131 -2.64 2.61 -16.16
N LEU A 132 -2.20 1.93 -17.22
CA LEU A 132 -3.09 1.54 -18.32
C LEU A 132 -4.05 0.44 -17.89
N LEU A 133 -3.56 -0.58 -17.20
CA LEU A 133 -4.38 -1.72 -16.78
C LEU A 133 -5.44 -1.35 -15.75
N VAL A 134 -5.14 -0.49 -14.77
CA VAL A 134 -6.13 -0.06 -13.76
C VAL A 134 -7.23 0.84 -14.32
N LYS A 135 -7.12 1.31 -15.57
CA LYS A 135 -8.22 2.00 -16.27
C LYS A 135 -9.28 1.03 -16.78
N THR A 136 -8.91 -0.22 -17.04
CA THR A 136 -9.81 -1.24 -17.62
C THR A 136 -10.12 -2.37 -16.65
N HIS A 137 -9.31 -2.57 -15.60
CA HIS A 137 -9.48 -3.66 -14.64
C HIS A 137 -9.46 -3.17 -13.18
N PRO A 138 -10.04 -3.97 -12.26
CA PRO A 138 -9.87 -3.76 -10.83
C PRO A 138 -8.39 -3.73 -10.43
N VAL A 139 -8.02 -2.80 -9.53
CA VAL A 139 -6.62 -2.64 -9.06
C VAL A 139 -6.07 -3.95 -8.49
N ASN A 140 -6.90 -4.72 -7.80
CA ASN A 140 -6.52 -5.98 -7.18
C ASN A 140 -6.09 -7.01 -8.23
N ASP A 141 -6.85 -7.14 -9.32
CA ASP A 141 -6.55 -8.08 -10.40
C ASP A 141 -5.25 -7.71 -11.10
N VAL A 142 -5.01 -6.40 -11.31
CA VAL A 142 -3.75 -5.92 -11.90
C VAL A 142 -2.56 -6.24 -10.99
N LEU A 143 -2.66 -5.97 -9.69
CA LEU A 143 -1.58 -6.26 -8.75
C LEU A 143 -1.33 -7.77 -8.58
N ASP A 144 -2.40 -8.57 -8.51
CA ASP A 144 -2.28 -10.02 -8.45
C ASP A 144 -1.68 -10.57 -9.76
N TRP A 145 -1.98 -9.95 -10.92
CA TRP A 145 -1.32 -10.26 -12.18
C TRP A 145 0.17 -9.91 -12.19
N PHE A 146 0.60 -8.74 -11.71
CA PHE A 146 2.03 -8.41 -11.61
C PHE A 146 2.79 -9.38 -10.70
N LYS A 147 2.13 -9.89 -9.66
CA LYS A 147 2.72 -10.92 -8.77
C LYS A 147 2.79 -12.29 -9.44
N ALA A 148 1.83 -12.60 -10.31
CA ALA A 148 1.77 -13.83 -11.04
C ALA A 148 2.70 -13.77 -12.27
N VAL A 149 3.23 -14.93 -12.69
CA VAL A 149 3.89 -15.14 -14.00
C VAL A 149 5.09 -14.24 -14.28
N GLY A 150 6.31 -14.63 -13.90
CA GLY A 150 7.55 -14.10 -14.48
C GLY A 150 7.80 -12.57 -14.40
N LEU A 151 6.92 -11.82 -13.74
CA LEU A 151 6.93 -10.35 -13.61
C LEU A 151 7.37 -9.90 -12.22
N ARG A 152 8.07 -10.77 -11.47
CA ARG A 152 8.50 -10.48 -10.09
C ARG A 152 9.30 -9.18 -9.99
N GLU A 153 10.23 -8.96 -10.92
CA GLU A 153 11.01 -7.72 -10.98
C GLU A 153 10.14 -6.49 -11.21
N ASP A 154 9.14 -6.60 -12.09
CA ASP A 154 8.21 -5.51 -12.39
C ASP A 154 7.30 -5.22 -11.18
N ALA A 155 6.87 -6.26 -10.46
CA ALA A 155 6.13 -6.13 -9.21
C ALA A 155 6.97 -5.46 -8.11
N ASP A 156 8.24 -5.80 -7.99
CA ASP A 156 9.14 -5.20 -7.00
C ASP A 156 9.45 -3.73 -7.35
N LYS A 157 9.68 -3.41 -8.63
CA LYS A 157 9.80 -2.02 -9.11
C LYS A 157 8.52 -1.21 -8.83
N LEU A 158 7.36 -1.78 -9.13
CA LEU A 158 6.07 -1.12 -8.88
C LEU A 158 5.87 -0.84 -7.39
N ARG A 159 6.18 -1.80 -6.51
CA ARG A 159 6.15 -1.60 -5.05
C ARG A 159 7.07 -0.47 -4.64
N ASP A 160 8.29 -0.42 -5.18
CA ASP A 160 9.26 0.62 -4.86
C ASP A 160 8.73 2.01 -5.26
N VAL A 161 8.14 2.14 -6.45
CA VAL A 161 7.51 3.38 -6.92
C VAL A 161 6.32 3.77 -6.05
N LEU A 162 5.45 2.83 -5.67
CA LEU A 162 4.27 3.10 -4.84
C LEU A 162 4.65 3.57 -3.43
N SER A 163 5.78 3.10 -2.92
CA SER A 163 6.31 3.46 -1.61
C SER A 163 6.86 4.89 -1.54
N LYS A 164 7.28 5.46 -2.68
CA LYS A 164 7.88 6.81 -2.77
C LYS A 164 6.82 7.90 -2.65
N ASP A 165 7.03 8.82 -1.73
CA ASP A 165 6.08 9.92 -1.45
C ASP A 165 5.91 10.91 -2.62
N ASP A 166 6.84 10.91 -3.56
CA ASP A 166 6.84 11.76 -4.77
C ASP A 166 5.90 11.26 -5.88
N PHE A 167 5.24 10.11 -5.67
CA PHE A 167 4.18 9.62 -6.56
C PHE A 167 2.74 9.74 -6.00
N PRO A 168 2.30 10.91 -5.42
CA PRO A 168 0.96 11.05 -4.85
C PRO A 168 -0.19 10.74 -5.81
N PRO A 169 -0.17 11.11 -7.11
CA PRO A 169 -1.33 10.92 -7.99
C PRO A 169 -1.70 9.45 -8.18
N LEU A 170 -0.72 8.56 -8.38
CA LEU A 170 -0.99 7.12 -8.53
C LEU A 170 -1.49 6.53 -7.23
N ARG A 171 -0.81 6.85 -6.11
CA ARG A 171 -1.19 6.38 -4.78
C ARG A 171 -2.62 6.80 -4.44
N LYS A 172 -2.95 8.07 -4.68
CA LYS A 172 -4.29 8.63 -4.46
C LYS A 172 -5.32 7.94 -5.36
N SER A 173 -5.01 7.73 -6.65
CA SER A 173 -5.91 7.03 -7.57
C SER A 173 -6.14 5.57 -7.17
N MET A 174 -5.09 4.86 -6.73
CA MET A 174 -5.19 3.49 -6.23
C MET A 174 -6.03 3.41 -4.97
N ASN A 175 -5.74 4.26 -3.98
CA ASN A 175 -6.51 4.31 -2.74
C ASN A 175 -7.98 4.60 -3.03
N GLN A 176 -8.28 5.53 -3.93
CA GLN A 176 -9.66 5.82 -4.32
C GLN A 176 -10.35 4.59 -4.93
N ARG A 177 -9.70 3.88 -5.85
CA ARG A 177 -10.25 2.66 -6.46
C ARG A 177 -10.45 1.53 -5.45
N TRP A 178 -9.51 1.36 -4.52
CA TRP A 178 -9.66 0.39 -3.42
C TRP A 178 -10.81 0.78 -2.50
N LEU A 179 -10.97 2.06 -2.19
CA LEU A 179 -12.10 2.56 -1.43
C LEU A 179 -13.40 2.29 -2.20
N ASP A 180 -13.50 2.65 -3.48
CA ASP A 180 -14.73 2.48 -4.27
C ASP A 180 -15.15 1.01 -4.40
N SER A 181 -14.18 0.10 -4.50
CA SER A 181 -14.40 -1.35 -4.48
C SER A 181 -14.56 -1.94 -3.07
N ARG A 182 -14.51 -1.13 -2.01
CA ARG A 182 -14.52 -1.56 -0.60
C ARG A 182 -13.47 -2.64 -0.29
N THR A 183 -12.31 -2.58 -0.93
CA THR A 183 -11.22 -3.53 -0.67
C THR A 183 -10.77 -3.40 0.79
N ARG A 184 -10.88 -4.47 1.58
CA ARG A 184 -10.54 -4.37 3.00
C ARG A 184 -9.03 -4.13 3.23
N PRO A 185 -8.62 -3.41 4.30
CA PRO A 185 -7.22 -3.14 4.59
C PRO A 185 -6.32 -4.37 4.66
N GLU A 186 -6.83 -5.52 5.13
CA GLU A 186 -6.05 -6.76 5.21
C GLU A 186 -5.66 -7.25 3.81
N LYS A 187 -6.56 -7.16 2.83
CA LYS A 187 -6.23 -7.48 1.42
C LYS A 187 -5.25 -6.46 0.85
N VAL A 188 -5.41 -5.17 1.16
CA VAL A 188 -4.46 -4.12 0.72
C VAL A 188 -3.06 -4.34 1.30
N PHE A 189 -2.96 -4.78 2.56
CA PHE A 189 -1.69 -5.15 3.20
C PHE A 189 -0.93 -6.19 2.36
N THR A 190 -1.62 -7.27 2.00
CA THR A 190 -1.06 -8.32 1.14
C THR A 190 -0.76 -7.83 -0.27
N LEU A 191 -1.62 -6.99 -0.87
CA LEU A 191 -1.45 -6.43 -2.21
C LEU A 191 -0.18 -5.59 -2.33
N LEU A 192 0.04 -4.70 -1.37
CA LEU A 192 1.26 -3.89 -1.26
C LEU A 192 2.50 -4.73 -0.89
N GLY A 193 2.30 -5.94 -0.39
CA GLY A 193 3.39 -6.81 0.07
C GLY A 193 4.02 -6.29 1.36
N VAL A 194 3.22 -5.64 2.20
CA VAL A 194 3.67 -5.18 3.52
C VAL A 194 4.07 -6.39 4.36
N GLY A 195 5.20 -6.32 5.05
CA GLY A 195 5.72 -7.41 5.89
C GLY A 195 6.63 -8.38 5.14
N ASN A 196 6.85 -8.20 3.83
CA ASN A 196 7.91 -8.92 3.09
C ASN A 196 9.31 -8.45 3.52
N LYS A 197 9.41 -7.26 4.10
CA LYS A 197 10.58 -6.71 4.79
C LYS A 197 10.20 -6.51 6.26
N PRO A 198 11.17 -6.45 7.20
CA PRO A 198 10.87 -6.06 8.57
C PRO A 198 10.06 -4.76 8.59
N ILE A 199 8.93 -4.73 9.31
CA ILE A 199 7.96 -3.62 9.29
C ILE A 199 8.60 -2.24 9.43
N LEU A 200 9.63 -2.11 10.27
CA LEU A 200 10.33 -0.84 10.51
C LEU A 200 11.13 -0.33 9.30
N LEU A 201 11.44 -1.21 8.36
CA LEU A 201 12.22 -0.96 7.14
C LEU A 201 11.36 -1.05 5.88
N ASP A 202 10.08 -1.41 6.01
CA ASP A 202 9.18 -1.57 4.88
C ASP A 202 8.54 -0.22 4.52
N PRO A 203 8.88 0.35 3.36
CA PRO A 203 8.40 1.68 2.99
C PRO A 203 6.87 1.68 2.69
N ASN A 204 6.27 0.51 2.42
CA ASN A 204 4.84 0.39 2.13
C ASN A 204 3.95 0.44 3.38
N VAL A 205 4.51 0.29 4.59
CA VAL A 205 3.73 0.33 5.84
C VAL A 205 3.02 1.67 5.99
N SER A 206 3.70 2.77 5.67
CA SER A 206 3.12 4.12 5.76
C SER A 206 1.96 4.32 4.78
N HIS A 207 2.08 3.82 3.54
CA HIS A 207 1.01 3.84 2.54
C HIS A 207 -0.19 3.00 3.02
N TRP A 208 0.07 1.81 3.55
CA TRP A 208 -1.00 0.96 4.05
C TRP A 208 -1.74 1.56 5.27
N ILE A 209 -1.04 2.17 6.23
CA ILE A 209 -1.67 2.84 7.38
C ILE A 209 -2.50 4.05 6.90
N LEU A 210 -2.00 4.81 5.92
CA LEU A 210 -2.77 5.87 5.29
C LEU A 210 -4.07 5.33 4.68
N TYR A 211 -4.01 4.19 4.00
CA TYR A 211 -5.20 3.54 3.45
C TYR A 211 -6.17 3.12 4.55
N CYS A 212 -5.70 2.55 5.66
CA CYS A 212 -6.54 2.20 6.81
C CYS A 212 -7.30 3.43 7.36
N GLY A 213 -6.61 4.56 7.49
CA GLY A 213 -7.23 5.82 7.92
C GLY A 213 -8.31 6.29 6.95
N GLN A 214 -8.04 6.26 5.65
CA GLN A 214 -9.02 6.64 4.63
C GLN A 214 -10.23 5.70 4.58
N PHE A 215 -10.01 4.40 4.79
CA PHE A 215 -11.07 3.39 4.82
C PHE A 215 -12.01 3.62 6.00
N ARG A 216 -11.45 3.81 7.21
CA ARG A 216 -12.22 4.14 8.42
C ARG A 216 -12.97 5.47 8.27
N GLN A 217 -12.34 6.48 7.67
CA GLN A 217 -12.99 7.76 7.39
C GLN A 217 -14.21 7.62 6.46
N LYS A 218 -14.13 6.75 5.45
CA LYS A 218 -15.21 6.56 4.46
C LYS A 218 -16.34 5.65 4.96
N TYR A 219 -16.02 4.63 5.74
CA TYR A 219 -16.95 3.56 6.13
C TYR A 219 -17.30 3.50 7.62
N GLY A 220 -16.72 4.39 8.43
CA GLY A 220 -16.88 4.41 9.88
C GLY A 220 -15.74 3.69 10.61
N ASP A 221 -15.55 4.07 11.87
CA ASP A 221 -14.48 3.56 12.73
C ASP A 221 -14.61 2.07 13.07
N ASP A 222 -15.82 1.52 12.96
CA ASP A 222 -16.13 0.11 13.21
C ASP A 222 -15.95 -0.79 11.98
N ALA A 223 -15.75 -0.21 10.78
CA ALA A 223 -15.59 -1.00 9.54
C ALA A 223 -14.33 -1.88 9.56
N VAL A 224 -13.30 -1.45 10.29
CA VAL A 224 -12.07 -2.18 10.59
C VAL A 224 -11.52 -1.65 11.89
N SER A 225 -11.45 -2.49 12.92
CA SER A 225 -11.01 -2.09 14.25
C SER A 225 -9.51 -1.82 14.31
N VAL A 226 -9.08 -0.98 15.26
CA VAL A 226 -7.65 -0.72 15.51
C VAL A 226 -6.90 -2.01 15.86
N LYS A 227 -7.54 -2.92 16.60
CA LYS A 227 -6.96 -4.22 16.97
C LYS A 227 -6.71 -5.11 15.75
N GLU A 228 -7.60 -5.10 14.76
CA GLU A 228 -7.39 -5.82 13.49
C GLU A 228 -6.21 -5.24 12.70
N ILE A 229 -6.12 -3.91 12.59
CA ILE A 229 -4.99 -3.23 11.93
C ILE A 229 -3.67 -3.61 12.61
N VAL A 230 -3.60 -3.50 13.94
CA VAL A 230 -2.40 -3.87 14.70
C VAL A 230 -2.03 -5.34 14.50
N ARG A 231 -3.02 -6.24 14.46
CA ARG A 231 -2.79 -7.67 14.22
C ARG A 231 -2.15 -7.92 12.85
N CYS A 232 -2.56 -7.21 11.80
CA CYS A 232 -1.92 -7.30 10.49
C CYS A 232 -0.43 -6.90 10.55
N MET A 233 -0.10 -5.81 11.24
CA MET A 233 1.30 -5.38 11.39
C MET A 233 2.14 -6.36 12.19
N GLN A 234 1.57 -6.96 13.24
CA GLN A 234 2.29 -7.93 14.05
C GLN A 234 2.58 -9.22 13.28
N GLY A 235 1.72 -9.62 12.33
CA GLY A 235 1.93 -10.81 11.50
C GLY A 235 2.29 -12.04 12.35
N THR A 236 3.37 -12.73 11.99
CA THR A 236 4.02 -13.78 12.82
C THR A 236 5.24 -13.25 13.59
N GLU A 237 5.47 -11.93 13.59
CA GLU A 237 6.62 -11.33 14.26
C GLU A 237 6.45 -11.36 15.79
N ASN A 238 7.58 -11.37 16.49
CA ASN A 238 7.62 -11.43 17.95
C ASN A 238 6.93 -10.21 18.57
N VAL A 239 5.94 -10.46 19.45
CA VAL A 239 5.18 -9.45 20.20
C VAL A 239 6.06 -8.44 20.93
N HIS A 240 7.28 -8.79 21.31
CA HIS A 240 8.25 -7.90 21.94
C HIS A 240 8.73 -6.75 21.03
N LYS A 241 8.45 -6.78 19.71
CA LYS A 241 8.70 -5.65 18.81
C LYS A 241 7.65 -4.55 18.91
N SER A 242 6.56 -4.77 19.65
CA SER A 242 5.44 -3.83 19.79
C SER A 242 5.86 -2.45 20.34
N LEU A 243 6.89 -2.39 21.20
CA LEU A 243 7.47 -1.12 21.67
C LEU A 243 8.08 -0.31 20.53
N VAL A 244 8.85 -0.98 19.67
CA VAL A 244 9.51 -0.33 18.53
C VAL A 244 8.49 0.05 17.46
N TYR A 245 7.45 -0.75 17.26
CA TYR A 245 6.31 -0.39 16.40
C TYR A 245 5.57 0.83 16.94
N GLY A 246 5.34 0.92 18.26
CA GLY A 246 4.76 2.10 18.89
C GLY A 246 5.55 3.38 18.60
N ALA A 247 6.88 3.31 18.72
CA ALA A 247 7.79 4.40 18.35
C ALA A 247 7.67 4.79 16.88
N TYR A 248 7.55 3.80 16.00
CA TYR A 248 7.42 4.00 14.56
C TYR A 248 6.08 4.65 14.17
N LEU A 249 4.97 4.23 14.80
CA LEU A 249 3.65 4.80 14.58
C LEU A 249 3.58 6.28 14.93
N GLN A 250 4.27 6.72 15.99
CA GLN A 250 4.37 8.15 16.31
C GLN A 250 4.98 8.96 15.17
N LEU A 251 5.98 8.41 14.47
CA LEU A 251 6.60 9.10 13.34
C LEU A 251 5.63 9.27 12.20
N ILE A 252 4.83 8.24 11.93
CA ILE A 252 3.79 8.30 10.92
C ILE A 252 2.76 9.36 11.32
N GLY A 253 2.33 9.39 12.58
CA GLY A 253 1.39 10.41 13.09
C GLY A 253 1.96 11.85 13.08
N HIS A 254 3.28 12.02 13.23
CA HIS A 254 3.95 13.30 13.05
C HIS A 254 4.03 13.70 11.57
N ARG A 255 4.35 12.74 10.69
CA ARG A 255 4.48 12.95 9.25
C ARG A 255 3.14 13.23 8.56
N TYR A 256 2.09 12.56 9.01
CA TYR A 256 0.73 12.68 8.49
C TYR A 256 -0.20 13.03 9.66
N PRO A 257 -0.39 14.33 9.97
CA PRO A 257 -1.20 14.74 11.12
C PRO A 257 -2.64 14.21 11.12
N THR A 258 -3.22 13.96 9.94
CA THR A 258 -4.54 13.34 9.79
C THR A 258 -4.62 11.91 10.33
N LEU A 259 -3.49 11.21 10.40
CA LEU A 259 -3.41 9.85 10.93
C LEU A 259 -3.08 9.81 12.42
N ARG A 260 -2.81 10.95 13.07
CA ARG A 260 -2.32 11.01 14.45
C ARG A 260 -3.21 10.25 15.43
N LEU A 261 -4.53 10.43 15.33
CA LEU A 261 -5.48 9.71 16.17
C LEU A 261 -5.39 8.19 15.95
N LEU A 262 -5.41 7.74 14.69
CA LEU A 262 -5.30 6.32 14.35
C LEU A 262 -3.97 5.73 14.86
N THR A 263 -2.84 6.39 14.60
CA THR A 263 -1.52 5.90 15.01
C THR A 263 -1.35 5.86 16.52
N ASN A 264 -1.96 6.80 17.26
CA ASN A 264 -1.98 6.79 18.72
C ASN A 264 -2.82 5.61 19.23
N ASN A 265 -4.03 5.43 18.70
CA ASN A 265 -4.89 4.30 19.09
C ASN A 265 -4.21 2.95 18.78
N MET A 266 -3.50 2.84 17.65
CA MET A 266 -2.72 1.64 17.31
C MET A 266 -1.58 1.40 18.30
N ARG A 267 -0.85 2.45 18.69
CA ARG A 267 0.20 2.35 19.72
C ARG A 267 -0.38 1.92 21.06
N ASP A 268 -1.50 2.50 21.46
CA ASP A 268 -2.13 2.20 22.74
C ASP A 268 -2.64 0.75 22.76
N ALA A 269 -3.21 0.26 21.66
CA ALA A 269 -3.60 -1.14 21.51
C ALA A 269 -2.41 -2.11 21.54
N LEU A 270 -1.25 -1.72 20.98
CA LEU A 270 -0.01 -2.49 21.09
C LEU A 270 0.45 -2.59 22.55
N TYR A 271 0.41 -1.49 23.29
CA TYR A 271 0.85 -1.46 24.68
C TYR A 271 -0.12 -2.18 25.61
N GLU A 272 -1.43 -2.01 25.40
CA GLU A 272 -2.45 -2.78 26.11
C GLU A 272 -2.21 -4.28 25.98
N ARG A 273 -1.94 -4.77 24.77
CA ARG A 273 -1.62 -6.19 24.56
C ARG A 273 -0.38 -6.63 25.33
N LEU A 274 0.69 -5.83 25.33
CA LEU A 274 1.90 -6.15 26.09
C LEU A 274 1.61 -6.28 27.58
N VAL A 275 0.77 -5.41 28.12
CA VAL A 275 0.41 -5.45 29.55
C VAL A 275 -0.53 -6.61 29.85
N GLU A 276 -1.63 -6.75 29.11
CA GLU A 276 -2.73 -7.68 29.44
C GLU A 276 -2.47 -9.12 29.03
N VAL A 277 -1.87 -9.32 27.87
CA VAL A 277 -1.71 -10.65 27.28
C VAL A 277 -0.34 -11.21 27.60
N GLU A 278 0.69 -10.37 27.48
CA GLU A 278 2.07 -10.81 27.69
C GLU A 278 2.56 -10.62 29.13
N ASN A 279 1.72 -10.05 30.03
CA ASN A 279 2.09 -9.69 31.40
C ASN A 279 3.43 -8.95 31.49
N MET A 280 3.71 -8.11 30.50
CA MET A 280 4.97 -7.40 30.41
C MET A 280 4.96 -6.25 31.41
N SER A 281 6.00 -6.18 32.24
CA SER A 281 6.24 -5.06 33.15
C SER A 281 7.23 -4.06 32.56
N PRO A 282 7.28 -2.81 33.06
CA PRO A 282 8.23 -1.80 32.58
C PRO A 282 9.71 -2.23 32.65
N LEU A 283 10.10 -2.98 33.68
CA LEU A 283 11.46 -3.52 33.79
C LEU A 283 11.74 -4.58 32.71
N LEU A 284 10.78 -5.46 32.45
CA LEU A 284 10.93 -6.49 31.43
C LEU A 284 10.97 -5.87 30.03
N ALA A 285 10.09 -4.92 29.74
CA ALA A 285 10.10 -4.11 28.52
C ALA A 285 11.45 -3.41 28.29
N TYR A 286 12.01 -2.78 29.34
CA TYR A 286 13.34 -2.17 29.26
C TYR A 286 14.44 -3.18 28.90
N ARG A 287 14.44 -4.35 29.56
CA ARG A 287 15.43 -5.41 29.27
C ARG A 287 15.32 -5.89 27.83
N PHE A 288 14.10 -6.11 27.32
CA PHE A 288 13.88 -6.50 25.93
C PHE A 288 14.33 -5.44 24.94
N LEU A 289 13.96 -4.18 25.17
CA LEU A 289 14.34 -3.09 24.28
C LEU A 289 15.86 -2.89 24.26
N ARG A 290 16.52 -3.00 25.42
CA ARG A 290 17.99 -2.98 25.51
C ARG A 290 18.62 -4.14 24.73
N TRP A 291 18.08 -5.35 24.85
CA TRP A 291 18.55 -6.53 24.11
C TRP A 291 18.41 -6.36 22.59
N GLN A 292 17.24 -5.88 22.14
CA GLN A 292 16.96 -5.70 20.71
C GLN A 292 17.83 -4.63 20.05
N VAL A 293 18.15 -3.57 20.78
CA VAL A 293 18.85 -2.39 20.23
C VAL A 293 20.35 -2.42 20.50
N GLY A 294 20.81 -3.20 21.49
CA GLY A 294 22.22 -3.29 21.87
C GLY A 294 22.76 -2.03 22.58
N THR A 295 21.89 -1.10 22.99
CA THR A 295 22.28 0.11 23.73
C THR A 295 21.38 0.32 24.93
N ASP A 296 21.90 1.04 25.93
CA ASP A 296 21.12 1.40 27.10
C ASP A 296 20.14 2.52 26.76
N VAL A 297 18.88 2.13 26.55
CA VAL A 297 17.79 3.01 26.11
C VAL A 297 17.63 4.22 27.03
N LEU A 298 17.88 4.05 28.33
CA LEU A 298 17.73 5.13 29.32
C LEU A 298 18.84 6.19 29.23
N LYS A 299 19.96 5.88 28.55
CA LYS A 299 21.06 6.84 28.30
C LYS A 299 20.91 7.60 26.98
N LEU A 300 19.90 7.27 26.19
CA LEU A 300 19.62 7.97 24.94
C LEU A 300 19.06 9.37 25.21
N PRO A 301 19.19 10.32 24.27
CA PRO A 301 18.52 11.61 24.37
C PRO A 301 17.01 11.44 24.58
N ARG A 302 16.37 12.32 25.35
CA ARG A 302 14.91 12.27 25.58
C ARG A 302 14.08 12.38 24.31
N SER A 303 14.63 13.01 23.26
CA SER A 303 14.02 13.09 21.93
C SER A 303 14.11 11.78 21.13
N ASP A 304 14.99 10.85 21.54
CA ASP A 304 15.16 9.56 20.91
C ASP A 304 13.86 8.75 21.00
N ARG A 305 13.50 8.13 19.88
CA ARG A 305 12.23 7.42 19.70
C ARG A 305 12.14 6.21 20.64
N ARG A 306 13.27 5.58 20.96
CA ARG A 306 13.33 4.41 21.83
C ARG A 306 13.15 4.81 23.30
N PHE A 307 13.76 5.92 23.70
CA PHE A 307 13.54 6.50 25.02
C PHE A 307 12.06 6.87 25.20
N ARG A 308 11.47 7.57 24.22
CA ARG A 308 10.04 7.92 24.24
C ARG A 308 9.13 6.70 24.25
N ALA A 309 9.44 5.65 23.50
CA ALA A 309 8.67 4.42 23.54
C ALA A 309 8.69 3.75 24.93
N MET A 310 9.86 3.73 25.58
CA MET A 310 10.00 3.23 26.95
C MET A 310 9.21 4.08 27.95
N LYS A 311 9.26 5.41 27.82
CA LYS A 311 8.48 6.36 28.62
C LYS A 311 6.98 6.08 28.44
N ASP A 312 6.48 6.15 27.21
CA ASP A 312 5.05 6.04 26.90
C ASP A 312 4.47 4.69 27.35
N TYR A 313 5.23 3.61 27.16
CA TYR A 313 4.81 2.30 27.64
C TYR A 313 4.73 2.25 29.18
N THR A 314 5.72 2.84 29.87
CA THR A 314 5.71 2.89 31.34
C THR A 314 4.56 3.73 31.87
N LEU A 315 4.24 4.86 31.23
CA LEU A 315 3.06 5.67 31.54
C LEU A 315 1.77 4.88 31.37
N LYS A 316 1.63 4.15 30.26
CA LYS A 316 0.46 3.30 29.99
C LYS A 316 0.32 2.17 31.01
N TYR A 317 1.43 1.61 31.49
CA TYR A 317 1.42 0.63 32.58
C TYR A 317 1.02 1.27 33.90
N ALA A 318 1.62 2.41 34.24
CA ALA A 318 1.38 3.15 35.47
C ALA A 318 -0.07 3.60 35.61
N SER A 319 -0.68 4.09 34.53
CA SER A 319 -2.07 4.56 34.53
C SER A 319 -3.10 3.46 34.79
N ARG A 320 -2.71 2.18 34.67
CA ARG A 320 -3.55 1.04 35.09
C ARG A 320 -3.52 0.79 36.59
N ILE A 321 -2.40 1.12 37.24
CA ILE A 321 -2.30 1.05 38.70
C ILE A 321 -3.19 2.16 39.27
N ASP A 322 -2.84 3.41 38.97
CA ASP A 322 -3.66 4.59 39.22
C ASP A 322 -3.10 5.86 38.51
N ARG A 323 -3.82 6.98 38.63
CA ARG A 323 -3.42 8.27 38.05
C ARG A 323 -2.21 8.92 38.73
N HIS A 324 -1.97 8.63 40.00
CA HIS A 324 -0.83 9.18 40.72
C HIS A 324 0.47 8.53 40.24
N GLU A 325 0.47 7.22 40.02
CA GLU A 325 1.59 6.48 39.44
C GLU A 325 1.92 6.95 38.02
N GLU A 326 0.92 7.30 37.20
CA GLU A 326 1.16 7.91 35.89
C GLU A 326 1.90 9.27 36.03
N ALA A 327 1.47 10.13 36.95
CA ALA A 327 2.12 11.42 37.19
C ALA A 327 3.55 11.25 37.74
N ILE A 328 3.79 10.25 38.60
CA ILE A 328 5.13 9.92 39.10
C ILE A 328 6.01 9.43 37.94
N ALA A 329 5.50 8.54 37.09
CA ALA A 329 6.23 8.08 35.90
C ALA A 329 6.62 9.25 35.00
N GLU A 330 5.70 10.18 34.73
CA GLU A 330 5.97 11.37 33.92
C GLU A 330 7.14 12.18 34.51
N TYR A 331 7.05 12.50 35.80
CA TYR A 331 8.11 13.23 36.51
C TYR A 331 9.46 12.51 36.46
N VAL A 332 9.46 11.19 36.69
CA VAL A 332 10.66 10.36 36.69
C VAL A 332 11.38 10.43 35.35
N PHE A 333 10.66 10.25 34.23
CA PHE A 333 11.26 10.25 32.91
C PHE A 333 11.71 11.65 32.44
N GLU A 334 11.01 12.71 32.85
CA GLU A 334 11.36 14.08 32.48
C GLU A 334 12.56 14.64 33.25
N HIS A 335 12.67 14.32 34.55
CA HIS A 335 13.59 15.05 35.43
C HIS A 335 14.73 14.22 36.01
N LEU A 336 14.62 12.89 36.05
CA LEU A 336 15.59 12.07 36.76
C LEU A 336 16.69 11.50 35.85
N THR A 337 17.76 11.02 36.50
CA THR A 337 18.91 10.41 35.82
C THR A 337 18.59 8.97 35.38
N PRO A 338 19.32 8.40 34.41
CA PRO A 338 19.09 7.03 33.94
C PRO A 338 19.09 5.99 35.07
N ALA A 339 19.96 6.15 36.08
CA ALA A 339 20.02 5.26 37.23
C ALA A 339 18.75 5.33 38.11
N LYS A 340 18.21 6.55 38.31
CA LYS A 340 16.96 6.75 39.05
C LYS A 340 15.76 6.21 38.27
N ILE A 341 15.71 6.42 36.95
CA ILE A 341 14.67 5.83 36.08
C ILE A 341 14.73 4.30 36.17
N PHE A 342 15.91 3.69 36.08
CA PHE A 342 16.04 2.24 36.19
C PHE A 342 15.57 1.68 37.54
N ASN A 343 15.85 2.39 38.64
CA ASN A 343 15.34 2.01 39.96
C ASN A 343 13.82 2.13 40.02
N TYR A 344 13.25 3.19 39.46
CA TYR A 344 11.79 3.34 39.35
C TYR A 344 11.17 2.18 38.57
N LEU A 345 11.74 1.80 37.43
CA LEU A 345 11.26 0.66 36.63
C LEU A 345 11.19 -0.63 37.46
N LYS A 346 12.15 -0.88 38.36
CA LYS A 346 12.09 -2.03 39.27
C LYS A 346 10.90 -1.94 40.22
N VAL A 347 10.71 -0.78 40.86
CA VAL A 347 9.64 -0.56 41.84
C VAL A 347 8.28 -0.74 41.19
N ILE A 348 8.00 0.00 40.11
CA ILE A 348 6.69 -0.06 39.46
C ILE A 348 6.38 -1.44 38.87
N SER A 349 7.40 -2.20 38.47
CA SER A 349 7.22 -3.58 37.97
C SER A 349 6.84 -4.58 39.05
N THR A 350 6.92 -4.21 40.33
CA THR A 350 6.43 -5.03 41.46
C THR A 350 5.02 -4.64 41.90
N ALA A 351 4.53 -3.48 41.46
CA ALA A 351 3.16 -3.09 41.67
C ALA A 351 2.24 -3.97 40.80
N ARG A 352 1.21 -4.55 41.43
CA ARG A 352 0.22 -5.37 40.73
C ARG A 352 -0.72 -4.46 39.93
N THR A 353 -0.76 -4.67 38.61
CA THR A 353 -1.72 -4.06 37.67
C THR A 353 -2.99 -4.89 37.52
#